data_AF-A0A7J4J0L7-F1
#
_entry.id   AF-A0A7J4J0L7-F1
#
_cell.length_a   1.000
_cell.length_b   1.000
_cell.length_c   1.000
_cell.angle_alpha   90.00
_cell.angle_beta   90.00
_cell.angle_gamma   90.00
#
_symmetry.space_group_name_H-M   'P 1'
#
loop_
_entity.id
_entity.type
_entity.pdbx_description
1 polymer ?
#
loop_
_entity_poly.entity_id
_entity_poly.type
_entity_poly.pdbx_seq_one_letter_code
_entity_poly.pdbx_strand_id
1 'polypeptide(L)'
;MKNKDNVELLPVKKDQLYSEKTFIRHCIYDYHQNRKLDDINESFLRAAETDGFLEPLLQVKEEAVQEDGTKKKVLINYYSPHQIFIIASLSKNKVHEGQLWTHHDFDWHTKQKTRYVEWGWSGYAFNVDYAKAGTKHHTELNIFDLCKDFHNFLKLLHSLKNDRHGGFDRNKERYFNDAPSINFDFSVLTKDIFEKFSLNIDRLRLLRKTIGSFALQIDPLETWYFYIKRHPRWKKDSLKGDALLAQEIYIISDLITEVTEKLTGEKEPDLLSSVHEKFYPTLLPRDEYATGSDVKALWGTIASFKQWVTKNKDLIPDGMLQKLAEFEKELKAYEEKYEDKSYVSGISRPVEYEEKLGINDLDPSVTHYVTQFLKQQPKVDQDELKMEIASAISWRLHDLERKLWQVLDEAGEILRKKVDEAWNIEHDFGNHFWFKRKDELNKLSREEQMKLYDTEYQKAYKEAMFWSNKRDEFGKTISHINLIYCQNCRNKPVKVKSDRGDQLFYDTFICEDCLKGMDEPRMTNLAVWNCMYCGRVLYKFNYENRINDLLINKATSDIVLEYGRLKLVVRCGNRECGKINERWIDWGWTA
;
A
#
# COMPACT_ATOMS: atom_id res chain seq x y z
N MET A 1 18.08 15.79 -45.14
CA MET A 1 16.82 15.40 -44.47
C MET A 1 16.40 14.06 -45.05
N LYS A 2 16.58 12.96 -44.31
CA LYS A 2 16.13 11.62 -44.73
C LYS A 2 14.71 11.42 -44.18
N ASN A 3 13.80 10.93 -45.02
CA ASN A 3 12.39 10.67 -44.73
C ASN A 3 12.20 9.93 -43.41
N LYS A 4 11.31 10.47 -42.57
CA LYS A 4 10.91 9.96 -41.26
C LYS A 4 9.69 9.03 -41.35
N ASP A 5 9.51 8.37 -42.49
CA ASP A 5 8.29 7.60 -42.79
C ASP A 5 8.56 6.10 -42.94
N ASN A 6 7.78 5.32 -42.19
CA ASN A 6 7.60 3.86 -42.19
C ASN A 6 8.74 2.98 -41.63
N VAL A 7 9.01 3.09 -40.33
CA VAL A 7 9.41 1.88 -39.56
C VAL A 7 8.13 1.07 -39.30
N GLU A 8 7.87 0.02 -40.06
CA GLU A 8 6.73 -0.90 -39.81
C GLU A 8 6.88 -1.58 -38.44
N LEU A 9 5.74 -1.87 -37.78
CA LEU A 9 5.74 -2.65 -36.54
C LEU A 9 6.34 -4.04 -36.82
N LEU A 10 7.35 -4.43 -36.05
CA LEU A 10 7.96 -5.74 -36.18
C LEU A 10 6.90 -6.83 -35.91
N PRO A 11 6.77 -7.85 -36.77
CA PRO A 11 5.75 -8.88 -36.60
C PRO A 11 6.06 -9.76 -35.38
N VAL A 12 5.01 -10.13 -34.65
CA VAL A 12 5.09 -11.10 -33.55
C VAL A 12 5.49 -12.47 -34.10
N LYS A 13 6.48 -13.10 -33.47
CA LYS A 13 7.05 -14.36 -33.93
C LYS A 13 6.32 -15.55 -33.32
N LYS A 14 5.58 -16.26 -34.17
CA LYS A 14 4.78 -17.44 -33.80
C LYS A 14 5.58 -18.49 -33.03
N ASP A 15 6.80 -18.77 -33.47
CA ASP A 15 7.64 -19.80 -32.88
C ASP A 15 7.94 -19.54 -31.41
N GLN A 16 7.85 -18.29 -30.94
CA GLN A 16 8.05 -17.90 -29.53
C GLN A 16 6.80 -18.00 -28.65
N LEU A 17 5.64 -18.29 -29.24
CA LEU A 17 4.34 -18.35 -28.57
C LEU A 17 3.89 -19.80 -28.35
N TYR A 18 2.89 -19.97 -27.49
CA TYR A 18 2.21 -21.23 -27.27
C TYR A 18 0.83 -21.22 -27.92
N SER A 19 0.48 -22.30 -28.62
CA SER A 19 -0.91 -22.53 -29.00
C SER A 19 -1.78 -22.67 -27.74
N GLU A 20 -3.07 -22.39 -27.85
CA GLU A 20 -4.04 -22.47 -26.76
C GLU A 20 -3.86 -23.72 -25.87
N LYS A 21 -3.82 -24.91 -26.46
CA LYS A 21 -3.62 -26.18 -25.74
C LYS A 21 -2.29 -26.23 -24.96
N THR A 22 -1.21 -25.74 -25.57
CA THR A 22 0.11 -25.71 -24.93
C THR A 22 0.15 -24.66 -23.81
N PHE A 23 -0.51 -23.51 -24.02
CA PHE A 23 -0.60 -22.46 -23.01
C PHE A 23 -1.40 -22.90 -21.79
N ILE A 24 -2.57 -23.54 -21.99
CA ILE A 24 -3.36 -24.15 -20.90
C ILE A 24 -2.50 -25.13 -20.09
N ARG A 25 -1.80 -26.06 -20.79
CA ARG A 25 -0.91 -27.01 -20.13
C ARG A 25 0.19 -26.31 -19.34
N HIS A 26 0.79 -25.26 -19.90
CA HIS A 26 1.80 -24.46 -19.25
C HIS A 26 1.26 -23.74 -18.00
N CYS A 27 0.00 -23.28 -17.99
CA CYS A 27 -0.62 -22.68 -16.82
C CYS A 27 -0.86 -23.70 -15.71
N ILE A 28 -1.39 -24.89 -16.05
CA ILE A 28 -1.78 -25.90 -15.05
C ILE A 28 -0.58 -26.63 -14.47
N TYR A 29 0.41 -27.00 -15.28
CA TYR A 29 1.47 -27.93 -14.87
C TYR A 29 2.87 -27.34 -14.95
N ASP A 30 3.72 -27.72 -14.01
CA ASP A 30 5.17 -27.55 -14.12
C ASP A 30 5.82 -28.67 -14.96
N TYR A 31 7.13 -28.55 -15.22
CA TYR A 31 7.89 -29.56 -15.98
C TYR A 31 8.01 -30.92 -15.27
N HIS A 32 7.70 -30.95 -13.96
CA HIS A 32 7.64 -32.15 -13.14
C HIS A 32 6.22 -32.71 -13.01
N GLN A 33 5.26 -32.16 -13.77
CA GLN A 33 3.84 -32.51 -13.74
C GLN A 33 3.13 -32.20 -12.40
N ASN A 34 3.73 -31.39 -11.52
CA ASN A 34 2.98 -30.84 -10.38
C ASN A 34 2.06 -29.73 -10.86
N ARG A 35 0.96 -29.57 -10.16
CA ARG A 35 -0.03 -28.53 -10.45
C ARG A 35 0.44 -27.18 -9.92
N LYS A 36 0.29 -26.13 -10.74
CA LYS A 36 0.55 -24.72 -10.40
C LYS A 36 -0.75 -23.95 -10.22
N LEU A 37 -1.69 -24.14 -11.14
CA LEU A 37 -3.00 -23.49 -11.14
C LEU A 37 -4.08 -24.53 -11.36
N ASP A 38 -5.22 -24.34 -10.70
CA ASP A 38 -6.39 -25.20 -10.82
C ASP A 38 -7.37 -24.64 -11.85
N ASP A 39 -8.19 -25.53 -12.43
CA ASP A 39 -9.37 -25.22 -13.24
C ASP A 39 -9.19 -24.28 -14.45
N ILE A 40 -7.95 -24.11 -14.94
CA ILE A 40 -7.67 -23.42 -16.19
C ILE A 40 -7.98 -24.34 -17.37
N ASN A 41 -8.85 -23.91 -18.28
CA ASN A 41 -9.23 -24.67 -19.47
C ASN A 41 -9.64 -23.70 -20.61
N GLU A 42 -10.11 -24.24 -21.73
CA GLU A 42 -10.52 -23.44 -22.89
C GLU A 42 -11.64 -22.45 -22.53
N SER A 43 -12.66 -22.86 -21.77
CA SER A 43 -13.77 -21.97 -21.40
C SER A 43 -13.32 -20.84 -20.47
N PHE A 44 -12.35 -21.09 -19.60
CA PHE A 44 -11.72 -20.05 -18.77
C PHE A 44 -10.99 -19.01 -19.61
N LEU A 45 -10.18 -19.45 -20.60
CA LEU A 45 -9.49 -18.51 -21.49
C LEU A 45 -10.49 -17.67 -22.30
N ARG A 46 -11.55 -18.30 -22.84
CA ARG A 46 -12.60 -17.59 -23.58
C ARG A 46 -13.35 -16.57 -22.72
N ALA A 47 -13.58 -16.90 -21.45
CA ALA A 47 -14.19 -15.97 -20.50
C ALA A 47 -13.26 -14.76 -20.22
N ALA A 48 -11.97 -15.01 -19.98
CA ALA A 48 -10.98 -13.95 -19.80
C ALA A 48 -10.83 -13.05 -21.04
N GLU A 49 -10.90 -13.63 -22.25
CA GLU A 49 -10.92 -12.91 -23.52
C GLU A 49 -12.18 -12.04 -23.67
N THR A 50 -13.35 -12.63 -23.43
CA THR A 50 -14.64 -11.94 -23.51
C THR A 50 -14.70 -10.75 -22.56
N ASP A 51 -14.09 -10.90 -21.38
CA ASP A 51 -14.05 -9.83 -20.40
C ASP A 51 -13.00 -8.75 -20.69
N GLY A 52 -12.05 -9.02 -21.59
CA GLY A 52 -11.00 -8.08 -21.99
C GLY A 52 -9.74 -8.11 -21.11
N PHE A 53 -9.58 -9.15 -20.28
CA PHE A 53 -8.37 -9.33 -19.48
C PHE A 53 -7.23 -10.01 -20.25
N LEU A 54 -7.57 -10.87 -21.20
CA LEU A 54 -6.64 -11.65 -22.00
C LEU A 54 -6.88 -11.41 -23.48
N GLU A 55 -5.83 -11.32 -24.29
CA GLU A 55 -5.95 -11.41 -25.74
C GLU A 55 -4.87 -12.33 -26.34
N PRO A 56 -5.17 -13.11 -27.38
CA PRO A 56 -4.14 -13.84 -28.11
C PRO A 56 -3.23 -12.83 -28.82
N LEU A 57 -1.91 -13.02 -28.71
CA LEU A 57 -0.96 -12.12 -29.37
C LEU A 57 -0.87 -12.35 -30.88
N LEU A 58 -1.27 -13.55 -31.33
CA LEU A 58 -1.31 -13.91 -32.74
C LEU A 58 -2.44 -14.91 -33.00
N GLN A 59 -3.14 -14.74 -34.13
CA GLN A 59 -4.14 -15.68 -34.62
C GLN A 59 -3.76 -16.13 -36.03
N VAL A 60 -3.66 -17.44 -36.25
CA VAL A 60 -3.21 -18.01 -37.53
C VAL A 60 -4.20 -19.05 -38.01
N LYS A 61 -4.56 -19.01 -39.30
CA LYS A 61 -5.38 -20.06 -39.93
C LYS A 61 -4.49 -21.25 -40.30
N GLU A 62 -4.70 -22.39 -39.66
CA GLU A 62 -3.89 -23.60 -39.85
C GLU A 62 -4.79 -24.81 -40.13
N GLU A 63 -4.25 -25.80 -40.82
CA GLU A 63 -4.96 -27.07 -41.02
C GLU A 63 -4.85 -27.92 -39.77
N ALA A 64 -5.98 -28.13 -39.09
CA ALA A 64 -6.09 -29.07 -37.99
C ALA A 64 -6.85 -30.33 -38.42
N VAL A 65 -6.38 -31.48 -37.96
CA VAL A 65 -7.08 -32.76 -38.08
C VAL A 65 -8.19 -32.77 -37.03
N GLN A 66 -9.43 -32.91 -37.48
CA GLN A 66 -10.61 -33.04 -36.64
C GLN A 66 -10.73 -34.45 -36.06
N GLU A 67 -11.62 -34.66 -35.10
CA GLU A 67 -11.86 -35.98 -34.50
C GLU A 67 -12.32 -37.04 -35.52
N ASP A 68 -12.96 -36.60 -36.60
CA ASP A 68 -13.38 -37.46 -37.73
C ASP A 68 -12.25 -37.75 -38.74
N GLY A 69 -11.03 -37.30 -38.47
CA GLY A 69 -9.86 -37.48 -39.34
C GLY A 69 -9.77 -36.50 -40.52
N THR A 70 -10.76 -35.61 -40.69
CA THR A 70 -10.75 -34.60 -41.78
C THR A 70 -9.84 -33.43 -41.44
N LYS A 71 -9.18 -32.86 -42.45
CA LYS A 71 -8.38 -31.64 -42.30
C LYS A 71 -9.24 -30.42 -42.59
N LYS A 72 -9.39 -29.51 -41.62
CA LYS A 72 -10.06 -28.23 -41.81
C LYS A 72 -9.14 -27.08 -41.43
N LYS A 73 -9.22 -25.98 -42.17
CA LYS A 73 -8.58 -24.73 -41.77
C LYS A 73 -9.33 -24.15 -40.58
N VAL A 74 -8.69 -24.15 -39.42
CA VAL A 74 -9.18 -23.58 -38.18
C VAL A 74 -8.32 -22.39 -37.77
N LEU A 75 -8.92 -21.42 -37.09
CA LEU A 75 -8.19 -20.30 -36.52
C LEU A 75 -7.60 -20.75 -35.18
N ILE A 76 -6.27 -20.76 -35.07
CA ILE A 76 -5.56 -21.12 -33.84
C ILE A 76 -5.10 -19.84 -33.16
N ASN A 77 -5.44 -19.73 -31.87
CA ASN A 77 -4.96 -18.69 -30.97
C ASN A 77 -3.58 -19.03 -30.40
N TYR A 78 -2.70 -18.04 -30.40
CA TYR A 78 -1.36 -18.13 -29.82
C TYR A 78 -1.18 -17.08 -28.71
N TYR A 79 -0.70 -17.54 -27.55
CA TYR A 79 -0.49 -16.75 -26.35
C TYR A 79 0.99 -16.72 -26.00
N SER A 80 1.43 -15.64 -25.37
CA SER A 80 2.75 -15.60 -24.75
C SER A 80 2.75 -16.46 -23.48
N PRO A 81 3.81 -17.24 -23.22
CA PRO A 81 3.96 -17.91 -21.93
C PRO A 81 3.90 -16.96 -20.73
N HIS A 82 4.33 -15.70 -20.91
CA HIS A 82 4.32 -14.69 -19.86
C HIS A 82 2.91 -14.18 -19.52
N GLN A 83 1.88 -14.48 -20.34
CA GLN A 83 0.48 -14.22 -19.97
C GLN A 83 0.01 -15.06 -18.78
N ILE A 84 0.82 -16.00 -18.29
CA ILE A 84 0.56 -16.72 -17.03
C ILE A 84 0.33 -15.78 -15.84
N PHE A 85 0.89 -14.55 -15.84
CA PHE A 85 0.60 -13.53 -14.84
C PHE A 85 -0.90 -13.18 -14.77
N ILE A 86 -1.54 -12.93 -15.92
CA ILE A 86 -2.98 -12.64 -15.99
C ILE A 86 -3.77 -13.86 -15.52
N ILE A 87 -3.41 -15.05 -16.00
CA ILE A 87 -4.11 -16.28 -15.64
C ILE A 87 -4.01 -16.56 -14.14
N ALA A 88 -2.83 -16.42 -13.55
CA ALA A 88 -2.62 -16.58 -12.11
C ALA A 88 -3.37 -15.52 -11.29
N SER A 89 -3.47 -14.29 -11.79
CA SER A 89 -4.23 -13.22 -11.14
C SER A 89 -5.74 -13.49 -11.17
N LEU A 90 -6.24 -14.23 -12.17
CA LEU A 90 -7.66 -14.54 -12.33
C LEU A 90 -8.04 -15.94 -11.83
N SER A 91 -7.09 -16.78 -11.41
CA SER A 91 -7.29 -18.23 -11.25
C SER A 91 -8.28 -18.62 -10.16
N LYS A 92 -8.70 -17.68 -9.29
CA LYS A 92 -9.73 -17.90 -8.28
C LYS A 92 -11.16 -17.72 -8.80
N ASN A 93 -11.33 -17.15 -9.99
CA ASN A 93 -12.65 -16.94 -10.60
C ASN A 93 -13.23 -18.24 -11.16
N LYS A 94 -14.56 -18.30 -11.25
CA LYS A 94 -15.31 -19.35 -11.94
C LYS A 94 -15.85 -18.85 -13.27
N VAL A 95 -16.01 -19.78 -14.21
CA VAL A 95 -16.68 -19.51 -15.49
C VAL A 95 -18.18 -19.73 -15.33
N HIS A 96 -18.98 -18.71 -15.61
CA HIS A 96 -20.43 -18.80 -15.67
C HIS A 96 -20.96 -17.99 -16.85
N GLU A 97 -21.83 -18.60 -17.65
CA GLU A 97 -22.40 -17.99 -18.87
C GLU A 97 -21.35 -17.40 -19.83
N GLY A 98 -20.18 -18.04 -19.92
CA GLY A 98 -19.07 -17.61 -20.78
C GLY A 98 -18.29 -16.40 -20.27
N GLN A 99 -18.48 -16.00 -19.01
CA GLN A 99 -17.79 -14.87 -18.37
C GLN A 99 -17.13 -15.29 -17.05
N LEU A 100 -16.18 -14.49 -16.57
CA LEU A 100 -15.57 -14.69 -15.26
C LEU A 100 -16.43 -14.07 -14.16
N TRP A 101 -16.51 -14.81 -13.06
CA TRP A 101 -17.19 -14.41 -11.82
C TRP A 101 -16.32 -14.75 -10.62
N THR A 102 -16.33 -13.86 -9.62
CA THR A 102 -15.84 -14.12 -8.27
C THR A 102 -16.39 -15.45 -7.75
N HIS A 103 -15.53 -16.25 -7.12
CA HIS A 103 -15.99 -17.49 -6.50
C HIS A 103 -16.63 -17.23 -5.14
N HIS A 104 -16.21 -16.16 -4.47
CA HIS A 104 -16.85 -15.66 -3.25
C HIS A 104 -18.25 -15.13 -3.56
N ASP A 105 -19.23 -15.55 -2.75
CA ASP A 105 -20.64 -15.11 -2.83
C ASP A 105 -21.28 -15.23 -4.22
N PHE A 106 -20.81 -16.18 -5.04
CA PHE A 106 -21.26 -16.39 -6.42
C PHE A 106 -22.79 -16.46 -6.56
N ASP A 107 -23.46 -17.23 -5.70
CA ASP A 107 -24.92 -17.37 -5.71
C ASP A 107 -25.65 -16.07 -5.34
N TRP A 108 -25.02 -15.22 -4.52
CA TRP A 108 -25.57 -13.91 -4.18
C TRP A 108 -25.39 -12.93 -5.34
N HIS A 109 -24.19 -12.87 -5.92
CA HIS A 109 -23.88 -11.98 -7.04
C HIS A 109 -24.71 -12.26 -8.30
N THR A 110 -24.89 -13.55 -8.62
CA THR A 110 -25.76 -13.98 -9.74
C THR A 110 -27.22 -13.59 -9.50
N LYS A 111 -27.75 -13.74 -8.28
CA LYS A 111 -29.11 -13.28 -7.92
C LYS A 111 -29.28 -11.77 -8.01
N GLN A 112 -28.26 -11.01 -7.59
CA GLN A 112 -28.26 -9.54 -7.65
C GLN A 112 -27.94 -8.99 -9.05
N LYS A 113 -27.64 -9.86 -10.03
CA LYS A 113 -27.20 -9.49 -11.39
C LYS A 113 -26.07 -8.45 -11.40
N THR A 114 -25.21 -8.51 -10.39
CA THR A 114 -24.09 -7.58 -10.21
C THR A 114 -22.80 -8.38 -10.26
N ARG A 115 -21.99 -8.16 -11.30
CA ARG A 115 -20.84 -9.02 -11.59
C ARG A 115 -19.54 -8.47 -11.04
N TYR A 116 -18.90 -9.29 -10.21
CA TYR A 116 -17.57 -9.03 -9.69
C TYR A 116 -16.57 -10.05 -10.22
N VAL A 117 -15.33 -9.62 -10.41
CA VAL A 117 -14.19 -10.48 -10.78
C VAL A 117 -13.09 -10.26 -9.77
N GLU A 118 -12.52 -11.36 -9.30
CA GLU A 118 -11.34 -11.36 -8.44
C GLU A 118 -10.06 -11.12 -9.24
N TRP A 119 -9.17 -10.31 -8.69
CA TRP A 119 -7.84 -10.07 -9.24
C TRP A 119 -6.77 -10.16 -8.16
N GLY A 120 -5.79 -11.04 -8.37
CA GLY A 120 -4.73 -11.34 -7.43
C GLY A 120 -5.08 -12.51 -6.50
N TRP A 121 -4.26 -12.74 -5.49
CA TRP A 121 -4.42 -13.84 -4.52
C TRP A 121 -5.01 -13.41 -3.18
N SER A 122 -5.17 -12.10 -2.95
CA SER A 122 -5.69 -11.55 -1.70
C SER A 122 -7.23 -11.50 -1.62
N GLY A 123 -7.95 -12.10 -2.58
CA GLY A 123 -9.43 -12.08 -2.63
C GLY A 123 -10.04 -10.72 -2.97
N TYR A 124 -9.27 -9.80 -3.55
CA TYR A 124 -9.79 -8.51 -4.02
C TYR A 124 -10.70 -8.75 -5.22
N ALA A 125 -11.97 -8.37 -5.11
CA ALA A 125 -12.94 -8.43 -6.19
C ALA A 125 -13.43 -7.02 -6.55
N PHE A 126 -13.56 -6.74 -7.84
CA PHE A 126 -14.07 -5.47 -8.34
C PHE A 126 -15.25 -5.70 -9.29
N ASN A 127 -16.15 -4.73 -9.35
CA ASN A 127 -17.27 -4.78 -10.26
C ASN A 127 -16.81 -4.48 -11.69
N VAL A 128 -17.05 -5.41 -12.61
CA VAL A 128 -16.52 -5.34 -13.98
C VAL A 128 -17.17 -4.21 -14.78
N ASP A 129 -18.47 -3.98 -14.60
CA ASP A 129 -19.22 -2.98 -15.35
C ASP A 129 -18.81 -1.56 -14.94
N TYR A 130 -18.60 -1.32 -13.64
CA TYR A 130 -18.06 -0.05 -13.14
C TYR A 130 -16.63 0.19 -13.61
N ALA A 131 -15.77 -0.83 -13.59
CA ALA A 131 -14.39 -0.71 -14.06
C ALA A 131 -14.32 -0.40 -15.57
N LYS A 132 -15.22 -0.96 -16.39
CA LYS A 132 -15.32 -0.66 -17.83
C LYS A 132 -15.90 0.72 -18.12
N ALA A 133 -16.82 1.21 -17.30
CA ALA A 133 -17.43 2.53 -17.46
C ALA A 133 -16.47 3.70 -17.21
N GLY A 134 -15.26 3.43 -16.70
CA GLY A 134 -14.23 4.45 -16.48
C GLY A 134 -14.65 5.53 -15.49
N THR A 135 -15.59 5.22 -14.58
CA THR A 135 -16.02 6.15 -13.52
C THR A 135 -14.81 6.53 -12.69
N LYS A 136 -14.35 7.77 -12.89
CA LYS A 136 -13.11 8.35 -12.37
C LYS A 136 -13.13 8.44 -10.84
N HIS A 137 -12.78 7.36 -10.16
CA HIS A 137 -11.98 7.50 -8.95
C HIS A 137 -10.54 7.77 -9.42
N HIS A 138 -10.14 9.03 -9.30
CA HIS A 138 -8.98 9.66 -9.95
C HIS A 138 -7.58 9.13 -9.55
N THR A 139 -7.47 7.92 -8.99
CA THR A 139 -6.23 7.41 -8.37
C THR A 139 -5.95 5.91 -8.56
N GLU A 140 -6.84 5.14 -9.20
CA GLU A 140 -6.65 3.70 -9.37
C GLU A 140 -6.26 3.38 -10.82
N LEU A 141 -5.18 2.62 -11.01
CA LEU A 141 -4.84 2.05 -12.31
C LEU A 141 -5.97 1.11 -12.72
N ASN A 142 -6.65 1.43 -13.82
CA ASN A 142 -7.68 0.55 -14.36
C ASN A 142 -7.06 -0.79 -14.77
N ILE A 143 -7.60 -1.91 -14.28
CA ILE A 143 -7.09 -3.26 -14.55
C ILE A 143 -7.10 -3.56 -16.06
N PHE A 144 -8.05 -3.02 -16.82
CA PHE A 144 -8.08 -3.17 -18.27
C PHE A 144 -6.95 -2.41 -18.96
N ASP A 145 -6.59 -1.21 -18.46
CA ASP A 145 -5.44 -0.46 -18.96
C ASP A 145 -4.13 -1.19 -18.63
N LEU A 146 -4.02 -1.77 -17.44
CA LEU A 146 -2.89 -2.63 -17.06
C LEU A 146 -2.75 -3.83 -18.01
N CYS A 147 -3.85 -4.55 -18.27
CA CYS A 147 -3.84 -5.70 -19.18
C CYS A 147 -3.45 -5.27 -20.59
N LYS A 148 -3.98 -4.15 -21.08
CA LYS A 148 -3.63 -3.58 -22.39
C LYS A 148 -2.15 -3.21 -22.48
N ASP A 149 -1.61 -2.49 -21.50
CA ASP A 149 -0.20 -2.12 -21.45
C ASP A 149 0.69 -3.38 -21.38
N PHE A 150 0.26 -4.40 -20.64
CA PHE A 150 0.96 -5.68 -20.56
C PHE A 150 0.96 -6.42 -21.90
N HIS A 151 -0.18 -6.53 -22.58
CA HIS A 151 -0.24 -7.16 -23.91
C HIS A 151 0.62 -6.42 -24.94
N ASN A 152 0.61 -5.09 -24.92
CA ASN A 152 1.47 -4.27 -25.77
C ASN A 152 2.96 -4.55 -25.49
N PHE A 153 3.34 -4.68 -24.22
CA PHE A 153 4.69 -5.07 -23.82
C PHE A 153 5.07 -6.45 -24.37
N LEU A 154 4.17 -7.44 -24.28
CA LEU A 154 4.44 -8.78 -24.81
C LEU A 154 4.50 -8.82 -26.34
N LYS A 155 3.69 -8.01 -27.04
CA LYS A 155 3.78 -7.85 -28.50
C LYS A 155 5.14 -7.30 -28.91
N LEU A 156 5.64 -6.28 -28.20
CA LEU A 156 6.99 -5.78 -28.40
C LEU A 156 8.02 -6.89 -28.16
N LEU A 157 7.96 -7.53 -26.99
CA LEU A 157 8.90 -8.56 -26.57
C LEU A 157 9.00 -9.70 -27.61
N HIS A 158 7.86 -10.22 -28.07
CA HIS A 158 7.79 -11.31 -29.03
C HIS A 158 7.99 -10.90 -30.49
N SER A 159 8.18 -9.61 -30.77
CA SER A 159 8.69 -9.14 -32.05
C SER A 159 10.22 -9.19 -32.14
N LEU A 160 10.90 -9.17 -31.00
CA LEU A 160 12.35 -9.23 -30.91
C LEU A 160 12.88 -10.61 -31.26
N LYS A 161 14.15 -10.69 -31.67
CA LYS A 161 14.81 -12.01 -31.79
C LYS A 161 15.04 -12.53 -30.37
N ASN A 162 14.85 -13.83 -30.18
CA ASN A 162 15.28 -14.49 -28.96
C ASN A 162 16.19 -15.65 -29.34
N ASP A 163 17.04 -16.02 -28.39
CA ASP A 163 17.82 -17.23 -28.50
C ASP A 163 17.22 -18.27 -27.55
N ARG A 164 16.80 -19.40 -28.13
CA ARG A 164 16.29 -20.54 -27.36
C ARG A 164 17.41 -21.46 -26.87
N HIS A 165 18.58 -21.45 -27.52
CA HIS A 165 19.57 -22.53 -27.37
C HIS A 165 21.03 -22.07 -27.24
N GLY A 166 21.30 -20.78 -27.09
CA GLY A 166 22.57 -20.30 -26.54
C GLY A 166 23.35 -19.37 -27.47
N GLY A 167 23.66 -18.19 -26.93
CA GLY A 167 24.46 -17.18 -27.61
C GLY A 167 24.79 -15.96 -26.76
N PHE A 168 23.84 -15.45 -25.95
CA PHE A 168 24.00 -14.13 -25.34
C PHE A 168 24.35 -14.13 -23.84
N ASP A 169 23.85 -15.07 -23.03
CA ASP A 169 24.17 -15.17 -21.59
C ASP A 169 23.95 -16.60 -21.05
N ARG A 170 25.03 -17.26 -20.61
CA ARG A 170 24.98 -18.62 -20.01
C ARG A 170 24.20 -18.67 -18.70
N ASN A 171 24.04 -17.55 -17.99
CA ASN A 171 23.28 -17.50 -16.75
C ASN A 171 21.76 -17.56 -16.96
N LYS A 172 21.29 -17.36 -18.21
CA LYS A 172 19.88 -17.40 -18.61
C LYS A 172 19.47 -18.68 -19.32
N GLU A 173 20.39 -19.62 -19.49
CA GLU A 173 20.11 -20.92 -20.10
C GLU A 173 19.08 -21.70 -19.28
N ARG A 174 18.03 -22.19 -19.94
CA ARG A 174 16.95 -22.97 -19.31
C ARG A 174 17.36 -24.43 -19.25
N TYR A 175 17.01 -25.10 -18.15
CA TYR A 175 17.27 -26.55 -18.00
C TYR A 175 16.33 -27.39 -18.89
N PHE A 176 15.08 -26.96 -19.06
CA PHE A 176 14.10 -27.64 -19.90
C PHE A 176 14.01 -26.99 -21.28
N ASN A 177 14.15 -27.80 -22.33
CA ASN A 177 14.17 -27.33 -23.73
C ASN A 177 12.85 -26.69 -24.18
N ASP A 178 11.73 -27.07 -23.58
CA ASP A 178 10.39 -26.55 -23.86
C ASP A 178 10.05 -25.29 -23.04
N ALA A 179 10.96 -24.85 -22.17
CA ALA A 179 10.74 -23.68 -21.35
C ALA A 179 10.73 -22.36 -22.14
N PRO A 180 9.97 -21.35 -21.69
CA PRO A 180 9.97 -20.04 -22.31
C PRO A 180 11.38 -19.44 -22.37
N SER A 181 11.78 -18.94 -23.54
CA SER A 181 13.02 -18.17 -23.63
C SER A 181 12.86 -16.86 -22.88
N ILE A 182 13.89 -16.50 -22.14
CA ILE A 182 14.03 -15.24 -21.42
C ILE A 182 15.18 -14.41 -21.99
N ASN A 183 15.76 -14.85 -23.11
CA ASN A 183 16.97 -14.27 -23.70
C ASN A 183 16.59 -13.56 -25.00
N PHE A 184 16.14 -12.31 -24.86
CA PHE A 184 15.71 -11.47 -25.98
C PHE A 184 16.82 -10.51 -26.40
N ASP A 185 16.96 -10.30 -27.70
CA ASP A 185 17.89 -9.34 -28.27
C ASP A 185 17.32 -7.92 -28.20
N PHE A 186 17.69 -7.21 -27.13
CA PHE A 186 17.33 -5.81 -26.95
C PHE A 186 18.25 -4.84 -27.71
N SER A 187 19.26 -5.31 -28.47
CA SER A 187 20.20 -4.41 -29.17
C SER A 187 19.52 -3.53 -30.22
N VAL A 188 18.45 -4.05 -30.84
CA VAL A 188 17.63 -3.35 -31.84
C VAL A 188 16.57 -2.43 -31.22
N LEU A 189 16.38 -2.48 -29.90
CA LEU A 189 15.35 -1.72 -29.22
C LEU A 189 15.74 -0.23 -29.15
N THR A 190 14.83 0.63 -29.60
CA THR A 190 14.95 2.09 -29.57
C THR A 190 13.67 2.71 -29.02
N LYS A 191 13.73 3.98 -28.57
CA LYS A 191 12.55 4.71 -28.10
C LYS A 191 11.44 4.77 -29.16
N ASP A 192 11.81 5.00 -30.42
CA ASP A 192 10.85 5.03 -31.55
C ASP A 192 10.12 3.69 -31.74
N ILE A 193 10.82 2.56 -31.61
CA ILE A 193 10.19 1.23 -31.69
C ILE A 193 9.28 1.02 -30.48
N PHE A 194 9.75 1.37 -29.29
CA PHE A 194 9.02 1.22 -28.04
C PHE A 194 7.68 2.00 -28.05
N GLU A 195 7.71 3.27 -28.46
CA GLU A 195 6.52 4.13 -28.53
C GLU A 195 5.49 3.65 -29.56
N LYS A 196 5.92 2.99 -30.66
CA LYS A 196 5.00 2.41 -31.66
C LYS A 196 4.11 1.30 -31.11
N PHE A 197 4.55 0.61 -30.05
CA PHE A 197 3.71 -0.34 -29.32
C PHE A 197 2.79 0.34 -28.30
N SER A 198 2.67 1.68 -28.30
CA SER A 198 1.88 2.46 -27.35
C SER A 198 2.33 2.26 -25.89
N LEU A 199 3.63 2.11 -25.68
CA LEU A 199 4.23 1.94 -24.35
C LEU A 199 4.92 3.23 -23.88
N ASN A 200 4.97 3.42 -22.58
CA ASN A 200 5.71 4.49 -21.90
C ASN A 200 6.51 3.85 -20.75
N ILE A 201 7.72 4.37 -20.48
CA ILE A 201 8.59 3.97 -19.37
C ILE A 201 7.86 4.02 -18.03
N ASP A 202 7.08 5.08 -17.75
CA ASP A 202 6.37 5.18 -16.46
C ASP A 202 5.32 4.08 -16.30
N ARG A 203 4.64 3.72 -17.40
CA ARG A 203 3.70 2.61 -17.44
C ARG A 203 4.39 1.26 -17.27
N LEU A 204 5.58 1.07 -17.87
CA LEU A 204 6.39 -0.12 -17.65
C LEU A 204 6.86 -0.25 -16.20
N ARG A 205 7.31 0.85 -15.57
CA ARG A 205 7.69 0.85 -14.16
C ARG A 205 6.50 0.50 -13.26
N LEU A 206 5.32 1.02 -13.56
CA LEU A 206 4.09 0.66 -12.86
C LEU A 206 3.73 -0.82 -13.06
N LEU A 207 3.79 -1.32 -14.29
CA LEU A 207 3.55 -2.72 -14.63
C LEU A 207 4.53 -3.65 -13.90
N ARG A 208 5.84 -3.32 -13.90
CA ARG A 208 6.88 -4.02 -13.17
C ARG A 208 6.56 -4.12 -11.68
N LYS A 209 6.12 -3.01 -11.08
CA LYS A 209 5.73 -2.95 -9.67
C LYS A 209 4.51 -3.84 -9.40
N THR A 210 3.45 -3.72 -10.20
CA THR A 210 2.21 -4.52 -10.02
C THR A 210 2.49 -6.02 -10.14
N ILE A 211 3.27 -6.43 -11.14
CA ILE A 211 3.67 -7.83 -11.34
C ILE A 211 4.53 -8.33 -10.17
N GLY A 212 5.49 -7.51 -9.72
CA GLY A 212 6.33 -7.83 -8.56
C GLY A 212 5.53 -7.97 -7.26
N SER A 213 4.58 -7.04 -7.03
CA SER A 213 3.66 -7.11 -5.90
C SER A 213 2.81 -8.38 -5.92
N PHE A 214 2.34 -8.82 -7.09
CA PHE A 214 1.62 -10.08 -7.21
C PHE A 214 2.51 -11.29 -6.93
N ALA A 215 3.75 -11.30 -7.43
CA ALA A 215 4.71 -12.38 -7.12
C ALA A 215 4.96 -12.51 -5.60
N LEU A 216 4.99 -11.39 -4.87
CA LEU A 216 5.13 -11.36 -3.41
C LEU A 216 3.88 -11.85 -2.67
N GLN A 217 2.69 -11.87 -3.28
CA GLN A 217 1.52 -12.53 -2.69
C GLN A 217 1.69 -14.06 -2.71
N ILE A 218 2.44 -14.58 -3.67
CA ILE A 218 2.79 -16.00 -3.80
C ILE A 218 3.97 -16.35 -2.88
N ASP A 219 4.95 -15.44 -2.76
CA ASP A 219 6.14 -15.53 -1.91
C ASP A 219 6.15 -14.46 -0.80
N PRO A 220 5.25 -14.55 0.20
CA PRO A 220 5.09 -13.50 1.21
C PRO A 220 6.27 -13.35 2.17
N LEU A 221 7.15 -14.36 2.25
CA LEU A 221 8.39 -14.32 3.05
C LEU A 221 9.62 -13.95 2.22
N GLU A 222 9.45 -13.60 0.94
CA GLU A 222 10.50 -13.19 -0.01
C GLU A 222 11.64 -14.22 -0.17
N THR A 223 11.43 -15.44 0.32
CA THR A 223 12.48 -16.44 0.43
C THR A 223 12.83 -16.97 -0.96
N TRP A 224 11.82 -17.11 -1.82
CA TRP A 224 12.04 -17.50 -3.21
C TRP A 224 12.66 -16.34 -4.01
N TYR A 225 12.29 -15.09 -3.76
CA TYR A 225 12.94 -13.94 -4.38
C TYR A 225 14.46 -13.96 -4.15
N PHE A 226 14.91 -14.04 -2.89
CA PHE A 226 16.34 -14.07 -2.59
C PHE A 226 17.05 -15.29 -3.19
N TYR A 227 16.39 -16.46 -3.17
CA TYR A 227 16.91 -17.66 -3.82
C TYR A 227 17.08 -17.47 -5.33
N ILE A 228 16.03 -16.97 -6.00
CA ILE A 228 15.99 -16.70 -7.44
C ILE A 228 17.04 -15.66 -7.83
N LYS A 229 17.28 -14.62 -7.04
CA LYS A 229 18.29 -13.60 -7.37
C LYS A 229 19.73 -14.08 -7.18
N ARG A 230 19.99 -15.05 -6.30
CA ARG A 230 21.35 -15.52 -5.96
C ARG A 230 21.86 -16.68 -6.80
N HIS A 231 20.99 -17.42 -7.46
CA HIS A 231 21.38 -18.66 -8.15
C HIS A 231 21.36 -18.54 -9.69
N PRO A 232 22.05 -19.42 -10.43
CA PRO A 232 21.94 -19.50 -11.88
C PRO A 232 20.62 -20.15 -12.34
N ARG A 233 20.20 -19.91 -13.58
CA ARG A 233 18.87 -20.31 -14.08
C ARG A 233 18.62 -21.82 -14.06
N TRP A 234 19.60 -22.65 -14.33
CA TRP A 234 19.43 -24.11 -14.26
C TRP A 234 19.07 -24.63 -12.85
N LYS A 235 19.53 -23.97 -11.77
CA LYS A 235 19.11 -24.30 -10.39
C LYS A 235 17.68 -23.84 -10.13
N LYS A 236 17.34 -22.65 -10.60
CA LYS A 236 16.00 -22.05 -10.52
C LYS A 236 14.93 -22.90 -11.20
N ASP A 237 15.25 -23.49 -12.35
CA ASP A 237 14.31 -24.36 -13.06
C ASP A 237 13.99 -25.66 -12.28
N SER A 238 14.68 -25.98 -11.17
CA SER A 238 14.30 -27.10 -10.29
C SER A 238 13.15 -26.80 -9.31
N LEU A 239 12.70 -25.54 -9.22
CA LEU A 239 11.53 -25.17 -8.41
C LEU A 239 10.25 -25.82 -8.95
N LYS A 240 9.27 -26.02 -8.07
CA LYS A 240 8.00 -26.72 -8.34
C LYS A 240 6.82 -25.96 -7.75
N GLY A 241 5.61 -26.20 -8.27
CA GLY A 241 4.37 -25.60 -7.76
C GLY A 241 4.45 -24.07 -7.65
N ASP A 242 4.03 -23.52 -6.51
CA ASP A 242 3.99 -22.07 -6.24
C ASP A 242 5.35 -21.39 -6.37
N ALA A 243 6.44 -22.07 -5.97
CA ALA A 243 7.79 -21.52 -6.09
C ALA A 243 8.20 -21.32 -7.56
N LEU A 244 7.80 -22.25 -8.44
CA LEU A 244 8.00 -22.07 -9.88
C LEU A 244 7.07 -21.00 -10.45
N LEU A 245 5.82 -20.93 -9.99
CA LEU A 245 4.88 -19.90 -10.42
C LEU A 245 5.41 -18.50 -10.09
N ALA A 246 5.85 -18.28 -8.84
CA ALA A 246 6.50 -17.03 -8.42
C ALA A 246 7.71 -16.70 -9.29
N GLN A 247 8.55 -17.70 -9.59
CA GLN A 247 9.69 -17.52 -10.50
C GLN A 247 9.29 -17.08 -11.90
N GLU A 248 8.28 -17.70 -12.52
CA GLU A 248 7.82 -17.31 -13.86
C GLU A 248 7.27 -15.88 -13.87
N ILE A 249 6.73 -15.40 -12.75
CA ILE A 249 6.24 -14.03 -12.61
C ILE A 249 7.38 -13.04 -12.36
N TYR A 250 8.35 -13.37 -11.50
CA TYR A 250 9.55 -12.55 -11.28
C TYR A 250 10.37 -12.35 -12.57
N ILE A 251 10.41 -13.35 -13.45
CA ILE A 251 11.03 -13.21 -14.78
C ILE A 251 10.42 -12.05 -15.56
N ILE A 252 9.11 -11.84 -15.47
CA ILE A 252 8.43 -10.79 -16.22
C ILE A 252 8.89 -9.43 -15.71
N SER A 253 8.99 -9.26 -14.39
CA SER A 253 9.58 -8.06 -13.79
C SER A 253 11.03 -7.84 -14.23
N ASP A 254 11.82 -8.91 -14.38
CA ASP A 254 13.21 -8.84 -14.85
C ASP A 254 13.28 -8.42 -16.32
N LEU A 255 12.42 -8.97 -17.18
CA LEU A 255 12.34 -8.57 -18.59
C LEU A 255 11.94 -7.10 -18.75
N ILE A 256 10.98 -6.61 -17.94
CA ILE A 256 10.60 -5.20 -17.94
C ILE A 256 11.77 -4.32 -17.46
N THR A 257 12.51 -4.78 -16.45
CA THR A 257 13.72 -4.10 -15.95
C THR A 257 14.73 -3.95 -17.07
N GLU A 258 15.09 -5.04 -17.76
CA GLU A 258 16.07 -5.02 -18.85
C GLU A 258 15.66 -4.10 -20.01
N VAL A 259 14.38 -4.12 -20.39
CA VAL A 259 13.83 -3.21 -21.42
C VAL A 259 13.93 -1.76 -20.97
N THR A 260 13.59 -1.47 -19.72
CA THR A 260 13.61 -0.12 -19.16
C THR A 260 15.03 0.42 -19.09
N GLU A 261 15.96 -0.34 -18.48
CA GLU A 261 17.37 0.04 -18.38
C GLU A 261 18.02 0.22 -19.76
N LYS A 262 17.64 -0.61 -20.74
CA LYS A 262 18.11 -0.46 -22.13
C LYS A 262 17.65 0.85 -22.75
N LEU A 263 16.42 1.28 -22.50
CA LEU A 263 15.81 2.46 -23.11
C LEU A 263 16.21 3.77 -22.41
N THR A 264 16.43 3.72 -21.09
CA THR A 264 16.80 4.90 -20.27
C THR A 264 18.31 5.06 -20.15
N GLY A 265 19.08 3.97 -20.19
CA GLY A 265 20.50 3.95 -19.83
C GLY A 265 20.76 4.04 -18.32
N GLU A 266 19.70 4.03 -17.51
CA GLU A 266 19.74 4.12 -16.06
C GLU A 266 19.46 2.75 -15.46
N LYS A 267 20.11 2.45 -14.32
CA LYS A 267 19.84 1.22 -13.58
C LYS A 267 18.54 1.37 -12.79
N GLU A 268 17.63 0.40 -12.91
CA GLU A 268 16.39 0.41 -12.16
C GLU A 268 16.64 0.00 -10.70
N PRO A 269 15.87 0.54 -9.73
CA PRO A 269 15.93 0.10 -8.34
C PRO A 269 15.65 -1.39 -8.21
N ASP A 270 16.18 -2.02 -7.16
CA ASP A 270 15.84 -3.41 -6.83
C ASP A 270 14.30 -3.60 -6.75
N LEU A 271 13.80 -4.77 -7.15
CA LEU A 271 12.36 -5.00 -7.22
C LEU A 271 11.70 -4.84 -5.84
N LEU A 272 12.33 -5.37 -4.79
CA LEU A 272 11.82 -5.22 -3.43
C LEU A 272 11.84 -3.76 -3.01
N SER A 273 12.92 -3.03 -3.29
CA SER A 273 12.95 -1.58 -3.04
C SER A 273 11.83 -0.85 -3.76
N SER A 274 11.55 -1.17 -5.03
CA SER A 274 10.50 -0.53 -5.82
C SER A 274 9.08 -0.92 -5.38
N VAL A 275 8.88 -2.17 -4.95
CA VAL A 275 7.61 -2.61 -4.38
C VAL A 275 7.44 -1.95 -3.01
N HIS A 276 8.34 -2.21 -2.05
CA HIS A 276 8.24 -1.74 -0.67
C HIS A 276 8.40 -0.22 -0.50
N GLU A 277 9.05 0.51 -1.42
CA GLU A 277 9.09 1.99 -1.40
C GLU A 277 7.70 2.58 -1.22
N LYS A 278 6.66 1.86 -1.68
CA LYS A 278 5.26 2.29 -1.63
C LYS A 278 4.29 1.10 -1.53
N PHE A 279 4.61 0.05 -0.77
CA PHE A 279 3.68 -1.07 -0.49
C PHE A 279 3.49 -1.29 1.01
N TYR A 280 3.14 -0.19 1.68
CA TYR A 280 2.17 -0.31 2.75
C TYR A 280 0.79 -0.02 2.16
N PRO A 281 -0.23 -0.87 2.37
CA PRO A 281 -1.63 -0.51 2.15
C PRO A 281 -2.08 0.75 2.92
N THR A 282 -1.22 1.34 3.75
CA THR A 282 -1.42 2.64 4.41
C THR A 282 -0.91 3.85 3.61
N LEU A 283 -0.16 3.70 2.50
CA LEU A 283 0.47 4.85 1.80
C LEU A 283 0.06 5.00 0.32
N LEU A 284 -1.24 4.85 0.03
CA LEU A 284 -1.85 5.73 -0.97
C LEU A 284 -1.78 7.18 -0.41
N PRO A 285 -1.85 8.25 -1.23
CA PRO A 285 -2.18 9.57 -0.73
C PRO A 285 -3.52 9.48 0.02
N ARG A 286 -3.44 9.31 1.33
CA ARG A 286 -4.58 9.28 2.24
C ARG A 286 -4.51 10.59 2.99
N ASP A 287 -5.67 11.21 3.11
CA ASP A 287 -5.91 12.14 4.20
C ASP A 287 -5.82 11.32 5.50
N GLU A 288 -4.62 11.13 6.04
CA GLU A 288 -4.44 10.49 7.34
C GLU A 288 -4.53 11.55 8.42
N TYR A 289 -5.20 11.25 9.52
CA TYR A 289 -5.20 12.18 10.64
C TYR A 289 -3.84 12.14 11.34
N ALA A 290 -3.33 13.31 11.73
CA ALA A 290 -2.15 13.40 12.59
C ALA A 290 -2.42 12.65 13.90
N THR A 291 -1.43 11.84 14.34
CA THR A 291 -1.57 11.00 15.53
C THR A 291 -0.65 11.39 16.68
N GLY A 292 -1.15 11.29 17.90
CA GLY A 292 -0.40 11.49 19.15
C GLY A 292 -1.34 11.72 20.34
N SER A 293 -0.79 12.23 21.43
CA SER A 293 -1.50 12.48 22.69
C SER A 293 -2.05 13.90 22.73
N ASP A 294 -3.36 14.08 22.87
CA ASP A 294 -4.02 15.39 22.81
C ASP A 294 -5.21 15.47 23.80
N VAL A 295 -5.26 16.53 24.62
CA VAL A 295 -6.31 16.71 25.63
C VAL A 295 -7.73 16.73 25.02
N LYS A 296 -7.93 17.38 23.86
CA LYS A 296 -9.23 17.40 23.15
C LYS A 296 -9.61 16.04 22.61
N ALA A 297 -8.64 15.25 22.16
CA ALA A 297 -8.88 13.89 21.70
C ALA A 297 -9.36 12.98 22.82
N LEU A 298 -8.75 13.09 24.01
CA LEU A 298 -9.19 12.36 25.20
C LEU A 298 -10.62 12.76 25.59
N TRP A 299 -10.92 14.06 25.69
CA TRP A 299 -12.28 14.54 25.99
C TRP A 299 -13.31 14.12 24.92
N GLY A 300 -12.97 14.21 23.64
CA GLY A 300 -13.82 13.81 22.53
C GLY A 300 -14.13 12.31 22.55
N THR A 301 -13.15 11.50 22.94
CA THR A 301 -13.30 10.06 23.13
C THR A 301 -14.24 9.75 24.29
N ILE A 302 -14.07 10.42 25.44
CA ILE A 302 -14.98 10.27 26.60
C ILE A 302 -16.42 10.64 26.22
N ALA A 303 -16.61 11.76 25.51
CA ALA A 303 -17.94 12.20 25.09
C ALA A 303 -18.60 11.21 24.13
N SER A 304 -17.83 10.74 23.13
CA SER A 304 -18.30 9.72 22.17
C SER A 304 -18.65 8.42 22.90
N PHE A 305 -17.82 8.00 23.85
CA PHE A 305 -18.05 6.80 24.64
C PHE A 305 -19.29 6.91 25.52
N LYS A 306 -19.49 8.03 26.21
CA LYS A 306 -20.72 8.29 26.97
C LYS A 306 -21.96 8.23 26.09
N GLN A 307 -21.89 8.77 24.87
CA GLN A 307 -22.99 8.67 23.91
C GLN A 307 -23.24 7.21 23.49
N TRP A 308 -22.19 6.44 23.21
CA TRP A 308 -22.29 5.03 22.87
C TRP A 308 -22.90 4.20 24.01
N VAL A 309 -22.48 4.45 25.26
CA VAL A 309 -23.03 3.83 26.48
C VAL A 309 -24.54 4.00 26.58
N THR A 310 -25.10 5.15 26.18
CA THR A 310 -26.56 5.38 26.28
C THR A 310 -27.39 4.33 25.53
N LYS A 311 -26.83 3.74 24.47
CA LYS A 311 -27.47 2.75 23.59
C LYS A 311 -27.01 1.32 23.83
N ASN A 312 -25.97 1.10 24.64
CA ASN A 312 -25.25 -0.18 24.76
C ASN A 312 -24.90 -0.51 26.22
N LYS A 313 -25.80 -0.20 27.16
CA LYS A 313 -25.55 -0.31 28.61
C LYS A 313 -25.20 -1.73 29.06
N ASP A 314 -25.74 -2.72 28.38
CA ASP A 314 -25.52 -4.16 28.62
C ASP A 314 -24.08 -4.61 28.30
N LEU A 315 -23.32 -3.79 27.59
CA LEU A 315 -21.93 -4.06 27.19
C LEU A 315 -20.91 -3.33 28.09
N ILE A 316 -21.38 -2.69 29.17
CA ILE A 316 -20.54 -1.91 30.08
C ILE A 316 -20.22 -2.74 31.32
N PRO A 317 -18.96 -3.09 31.57
CA PRO A 317 -18.55 -3.77 32.80
C PRO A 317 -18.90 -2.95 34.06
N ASP A 318 -19.17 -3.66 35.15
CA ASP A 318 -19.38 -3.06 36.47
C ASP A 318 -18.18 -2.21 36.89
N GLY A 319 -18.44 -1.00 37.39
CA GLY A 319 -17.40 -0.07 37.85
C GLY A 319 -16.64 0.66 36.74
N MET A 320 -16.83 0.33 35.45
CA MET A 320 -16.16 1.03 34.34
C MET A 320 -16.51 2.52 34.30
N LEU A 321 -17.77 2.88 34.53
CA LEU A 321 -18.20 4.29 34.57
C LEU A 321 -17.61 5.04 35.77
N GLN A 322 -17.32 4.36 36.87
CA GLN A 322 -16.61 4.96 38.00
C GLN A 322 -15.14 5.22 37.63
N LYS A 323 -14.46 4.24 37.02
CA LYS A 323 -13.07 4.40 36.52
C LYS A 323 -12.98 5.55 35.50
N LEU A 324 -13.98 5.67 34.61
CA LEU A 324 -14.07 6.78 33.66
C LEU A 324 -14.25 8.12 34.37
N ALA A 325 -15.12 8.20 35.38
CA ALA A 325 -15.32 9.42 36.16
C ALA A 325 -14.08 9.82 36.97
N GLU A 326 -13.31 8.85 37.47
CA GLU A 326 -12.01 9.07 38.11
C GLU A 326 -10.97 9.57 37.10
N PHE A 327 -10.94 8.99 35.90
CA PHE A 327 -10.10 9.44 34.80
C PHE A 327 -10.44 10.89 34.37
N GLU A 328 -11.72 11.24 34.26
CA GLU A 328 -12.16 12.60 33.93
C GLU A 328 -11.65 13.64 34.92
N LYS A 329 -11.64 13.32 36.22
CA LYS A 329 -11.07 14.20 37.25
C LYS A 329 -9.57 14.38 37.06
N GLU A 330 -8.86 13.30 36.73
CA GLU A 330 -7.41 13.33 36.52
C GLU A 330 -7.03 14.12 35.26
N LEU A 331 -7.76 13.91 34.16
CA LEU A 331 -7.57 14.67 32.92
C LEU A 331 -7.88 16.16 33.11
N LYS A 332 -8.95 16.48 33.85
CA LYS A 332 -9.28 17.87 34.18
C LYS A 332 -8.18 18.54 35.02
N ALA A 333 -7.64 17.83 36.01
CA ALA A 333 -6.54 18.34 36.82
C ALA A 333 -5.26 18.55 35.99
N TYR A 334 -5.01 17.70 34.98
CA TYR A 334 -3.94 17.91 34.01
C TYR A 334 -4.17 19.17 33.17
N GLU A 335 -5.37 19.32 32.59
CA GLU A 335 -5.73 20.47 31.73
C GLU A 335 -5.70 21.79 32.51
N GLU A 336 -6.17 21.83 33.76
CA GLU A 336 -6.11 23.02 34.60
C GLU A 336 -4.66 23.44 34.92
N LYS A 337 -3.73 22.48 34.94
CA LYS A 337 -2.36 22.68 35.37
C LYS A 337 -1.38 22.96 34.22
N TYR A 338 -1.55 22.25 33.10
CA TYR A 338 -0.65 22.31 31.95
C TYR A 338 -1.32 22.86 30.70
N GLU A 339 -2.59 23.27 30.78
CA GLU A 339 -3.41 23.75 29.68
C GLU A 339 -3.79 22.66 28.67
N ASP A 340 -4.46 23.07 27.58
CA ASP A 340 -4.93 22.22 26.50
C ASP A 340 -3.79 21.84 25.53
N LYS A 341 -2.91 20.93 25.97
CA LYS A 341 -1.68 20.53 25.25
C LYS A 341 -1.89 19.39 24.25
N SER A 342 -0.94 19.28 23.31
CA SER A 342 -0.89 18.27 22.25
C SER A 342 0.56 17.84 21.99
N TYR A 343 0.81 16.54 21.87
CA TYR A 343 2.14 15.96 21.62
C TYR A 343 2.06 14.85 20.57
N VAL A 344 2.98 14.85 19.60
CA VAL A 344 2.93 13.99 18.42
C VAL A 344 3.73 12.70 18.66
N SER A 345 3.20 11.56 18.24
CA SER A 345 3.87 10.26 18.42
C SER A 345 4.99 10.02 17.39
N GLY A 346 6.11 9.43 17.81
CA GLY A 346 7.08 8.78 16.92
C GLY A 346 8.29 9.60 16.47
N ILE A 347 8.52 10.81 17.00
CA ILE A 347 9.71 11.59 16.65
C ILE A 347 10.41 12.04 17.94
N SER A 348 11.69 11.72 18.08
CA SER A 348 12.59 12.28 19.10
C SER A 348 12.77 13.78 18.86
N ARG A 349 11.74 14.58 19.13
CA ARG A 349 11.81 16.03 19.08
C ARG A 349 11.93 16.61 20.48
N PRO A 350 12.67 17.72 20.62
CA PRO A 350 12.62 18.49 21.84
C PRO A 350 11.18 19.00 22.02
N VAL A 351 10.56 18.66 23.15
CA VAL A 351 9.33 19.34 23.58
C VAL A 351 9.64 20.83 23.69
N GLU A 352 8.72 21.70 23.26
CA GLU A 352 8.91 23.15 23.38
C GLU A 352 9.36 23.52 24.80
N TYR A 353 10.33 24.43 24.90
CA TYR A 353 10.89 24.87 26.17
C TYR A 353 9.77 25.33 27.11
N GLU A 354 9.67 24.69 28.28
CA GLU A 354 8.77 25.15 29.32
C GLU A 354 9.42 26.34 30.04
N GLU A 355 8.99 27.54 29.69
CA GLU A 355 9.56 28.78 30.23
C GLU A 355 8.94 29.19 31.57
N LYS A 356 7.75 28.68 31.92
CA LYS A 356 6.95 29.20 33.04
C LYS A 356 6.92 28.31 34.28
N LEU A 357 7.07 26.99 34.11
CA LEU A 357 6.89 26.04 35.20
C LEU A 357 8.23 25.59 35.80
N GLY A 358 8.36 25.70 37.13
CA GLY A 358 9.43 25.07 37.89
C GLY A 358 9.00 23.73 38.49
N ILE A 359 9.95 23.01 39.10
CA ILE A 359 9.70 21.68 39.71
C ILE A 359 8.57 21.70 40.76
N ASN A 360 8.47 22.81 41.51
CA ASN A 360 7.46 22.99 42.56
C ASN A 360 6.05 23.20 42.01
N ASP A 361 5.95 23.56 40.73
CA ASP A 361 4.69 23.82 40.04
C ASP A 361 4.16 22.56 39.37
N LEU A 362 4.84 21.40 39.47
CA LEU A 362 4.47 20.14 38.81
C LEU A 362 3.54 19.27 39.66
N ASP A 363 2.77 18.39 39.04
CA ASP A 363 1.97 17.40 39.76
C ASP A 363 2.85 16.26 40.31
N PRO A 364 2.39 15.51 41.32
CA PRO A 364 3.22 14.49 41.98
C PRO A 364 3.86 13.48 41.03
N SER A 365 3.20 13.11 39.93
CA SER A 365 3.73 12.16 38.94
C SER A 365 4.89 12.78 38.16
N VAL A 366 4.69 14.00 37.66
CA VAL A 366 5.72 14.74 36.91
C VAL A 366 6.89 15.13 37.81
N THR A 367 6.63 15.60 39.04
CA THR A 367 7.67 15.88 40.03
C THR A 367 8.51 14.64 40.32
N HIS A 368 7.88 13.47 40.46
CA HIS A 368 8.60 12.22 40.69
C HIS A 368 9.57 11.92 39.55
N TYR A 369 9.10 12.01 38.30
CA TYR A 369 9.92 11.77 37.11
C TYR A 369 11.14 12.71 37.06
N VAL A 370 10.92 14.02 37.15
CA VAL A 370 11.98 15.03 37.09
C VAL A 370 12.97 14.87 38.24
N THR A 371 12.48 14.51 39.45
CA THR A 371 13.36 14.25 40.60
C THR A 371 14.22 13.01 40.41
N GLN A 372 13.72 11.95 39.77
CA GLN A 372 14.53 10.76 39.44
C GLN A 372 15.59 11.09 38.41
N PHE A 373 15.25 11.88 37.39
CA PHE A 373 16.22 12.38 36.40
C PHE A 373 17.36 13.17 37.08
N LEU A 374 17.03 14.13 37.95
CA LEU A 374 18.01 14.93 38.67
C LEU A 374 18.90 14.12 39.64
N LYS A 375 18.41 12.99 40.15
CA LYS A 375 19.24 12.05 40.93
C LYS A 375 20.28 11.35 40.06
N GLN A 376 19.93 11.04 38.81
CA GLN A 376 20.84 10.40 37.85
C GLN A 376 21.82 11.42 37.25
N GLN A 377 21.39 12.67 37.08
CA GLN A 377 22.18 13.77 36.58
C GLN A 377 22.13 14.98 37.55
N PRO A 378 23.02 15.03 38.56
CA PRO A 378 23.00 16.08 39.58
C PRO A 378 23.55 17.43 39.10
N LYS A 379 24.15 17.49 37.90
CA LYS A 379 24.67 18.72 37.27
C LYS A 379 24.04 18.90 35.89
N VAL A 380 22.87 19.52 35.89
CA VAL A 380 22.06 19.82 34.70
C VAL A 380 21.93 21.34 34.66
N ASP A 381 22.11 21.95 33.49
CA ASP A 381 21.91 23.40 33.36
C ASP A 381 20.40 23.75 33.37
N GLN A 382 20.08 25.05 33.45
CA GLN A 382 18.67 25.47 33.52
C GLN A 382 17.88 25.12 32.27
N ASP A 383 18.54 25.03 31.12
CA ASP A 383 17.91 24.86 29.83
C ASP A 383 17.56 23.37 29.61
N GLU A 384 18.49 22.48 29.95
CA GLU A 384 18.28 21.04 29.99
C GLU A 384 17.21 20.65 31.03
N LEU A 385 17.17 21.30 32.19
CA LEU A 385 16.10 21.07 33.19
C LEU A 385 14.71 21.44 32.65
N LYS A 386 14.58 22.55 31.91
CA LYS A 386 13.29 22.95 31.31
C LYS A 386 12.83 21.98 30.23
N MET A 387 13.76 21.48 29.40
CA MET A 387 13.45 20.44 28.41
C MET A 387 12.97 19.15 29.07
N GLU A 388 13.55 18.77 30.19
CA GLU A 388 13.14 17.57 30.93
C GLU A 388 11.80 17.74 31.61
N ILE A 389 11.48 18.93 32.15
CA ILE A 389 10.14 19.24 32.66
C ILE A 389 9.11 19.12 31.53
N ALA A 390 9.37 19.72 30.38
CA ALA A 390 8.47 19.66 29.23
C ALA A 390 8.27 18.20 28.74
N SER A 391 9.34 17.41 28.70
CA SER A 391 9.30 15.98 28.39
C SER A 391 8.46 15.20 29.40
N ALA A 392 8.64 15.45 30.70
CA ALA A 392 7.87 14.80 31.76
C ALA A 392 6.36 15.14 31.68
N ILE A 393 6.00 16.38 31.32
CA ILE A 393 4.61 16.79 31.10
C ILE A 393 4.01 16.07 29.87
N SER A 394 4.79 15.88 28.80
CA SER A 394 4.39 15.11 27.62
C SER A 394 4.16 13.63 27.97
N TRP A 395 5.10 13.01 28.68
CA TRP A 395 4.95 11.63 29.18
C TRP A 395 3.69 11.47 30.04
N ARG A 396 3.38 12.47 30.86
CA ARG A 396 2.18 12.47 31.68
C ARG A 396 0.89 12.46 30.85
N LEU A 397 0.82 13.19 29.74
CA LEU A 397 -0.35 13.13 28.85
C LEU A 397 -0.45 11.76 28.14
N HIS A 398 0.68 11.21 27.73
CA HIS A 398 0.73 9.86 27.15
C HIS A 398 0.29 8.78 28.16
N ASP A 399 0.64 8.92 29.43
CA ASP A 399 0.14 8.06 30.50
C ASP A 399 -1.39 8.13 30.65
N LEU A 400 -1.96 9.33 30.55
CA LEU A 400 -3.41 9.52 30.58
C LEU A 400 -4.08 8.87 29.35
N GLU A 401 -3.50 9.02 28.16
CA GLU A 401 -3.97 8.33 26.95
C GLU A 401 -4.00 6.81 27.16
N ARG A 402 -2.90 6.21 27.63
CA ARG A 402 -2.81 4.78 27.93
C ARG A 402 -3.82 4.34 28.99
N LYS A 403 -4.03 5.16 30.03
CA LYS A 403 -5.00 4.87 31.08
C LYS A 403 -6.43 4.90 30.54
N LEU A 404 -6.77 5.85 29.68
CA LEU A 404 -8.08 5.88 29.02
C LEU A 404 -8.27 4.65 28.13
N TRP A 405 -7.26 4.27 27.35
CA TRP A 405 -7.27 3.02 26.59
C TRP A 405 -7.59 1.82 27.48
N GLN A 406 -6.91 1.67 28.62
CA GLN A 406 -7.16 0.58 29.56
C GLN A 406 -8.60 0.57 30.11
N VAL A 407 -9.15 1.75 30.44
CA VAL A 407 -10.54 1.85 30.89
C VAL A 407 -11.50 1.39 29.80
N LEU A 408 -11.25 1.77 28.54
CA LEU A 408 -12.11 1.45 27.40
C LEU A 408 -11.96 0.00 26.91
N ASP A 409 -10.76 -0.58 27.03
CA ASP A 409 -10.45 -1.94 26.59
C ASP A 409 -11.33 -2.99 27.29
N GLU A 410 -11.77 -2.75 28.52
CA GLU A 410 -12.69 -3.65 29.24
C GLU A 410 -14.01 -3.87 28.48
N ALA A 411 -14.58 -2.82 27.86
CA ALA A 411 -15.76 -2.96 26.99
C ALA A 411 -15.39 -3.57 25.63
N GLY A 412 -14.19 -3.27 25.13
CA GLY A 412 -13.64 -3.86 23.90
C GLY A 412 -13.47 -5.37 23.98
N GLU A 413 -13.00 -5.90 25.11
CA GLU A 413 -12.85 -7.34 25.36
C GLU A 413 -14.19 -8.07 25.43
N ILE A 414 -15.21 -7.47 26.07
CA ILE A 414 -16.58 -8.04 26.06
C ILE A 414 -17.09 -8.15 24.63
N LEU A 415 -16.94 -7.08 23.83
CA LEU A 415 -17.35 -7.07 22.43
C LEU A 415 -16.57 -8.10 21.60
N ARG A 416 -15.25 -8.19 21.78
CA ARG A 416 -14.41 -9.16 21.07
C ARG A 416 -14.84 -10.58 21.37
N LYS A 417 -15.07 -10.89 22.64
CA LYS A 417 -15.59 -12.19 23.07
C LYS A 417 -16.95 -12.51 22.44
N LYS A 418 -17.88 -11.55 22.39
CA LYS A 418 -19.19 -11.72 21.75
C LYS A 418 -19.09 -11.98 20.24
N VAL A 419 -18.20 -11.24 19.57
CA VAL A 419 -17.91 -11.43 18.14
C VAL A 419 -17.33 -12.82 17.90
N ASP A 420 -16.33 -13.23 18.69
CA ASP A 420 -15.67 -14.52 18.55
C ASP A 420 -16.64 -15.68 18.85
N GLU A 421 -17.45 -15.57 19.91
CA GLU A 421 -18.51 -16.54 20.22
C GLU A 421 -19.50 -16.71 19.05
N ALA A 422 -19.96 -15.61 18.46
CA ALA A 422 -20.92 -15.65 17.36
C ALA A 422 -20.31 -16.21 16.05
N TRP A 423 -19.09 -15.81 15.69
CA TRP A 423 -18.40 -16.37 14.52
C TRP A 423 -18.00 -17.84 14.72
N ASN A 424 -17.65 -18.26 15.93
CA ASN A 424 -17.40 -19.67 16.21
C ASN A 424 -18.66 -20.52 16.03
N ILE A 425 -19.82 -20.02 16.43
CA ILE A 425 -21.11 -20.68 16.20
C ILE A 425 -21.41 -20.79 14.70
N GLU A 426 -21.14 -19.73 13.93
CA GLU A 426 -21.36 -19.71 12.48
C GLU A 426 -20.38 -20.65 11.73
N HIS A 427 -19.08 -20.57 12.01
CA HIS A 427 -18.06 -21.39 11.36
C HIS A 427 -18.21 -22.89 11.69
N ASP A 428 -18.62 -23.23 12.92
CA ASP A 428 -18.88 -24.61 13.34
C ASP A 428 -20.37 -25.01 13.20
N PHE A 429 -21.17 -24.18 12.51
CA PHE A 429 -22.62 -24.35 12.44
C PHE A 429 -23.01 -25.71 11.85
N GLY A 430 -22.31 -26.15 10.79
CA GLY A 430 -22.57 -27.43 10.14
C GLY A 430 -22.43 -28.61 11.12
N ASN A 431 -21.37 -28.62 11.93
CA ASN A 431 -21.16 -29.69 12.89
C ASN A 431 -22.20 -29.65 14.02
N HIS A 432 -22.51 -28.46 14.53
CA HIS A 432 -23.52 -28.33 15.58
C HIS A 432 -24.93 -28.70 15.07
N PHE A 433 -25.31 -28.24 13.89
CA PHE A 433 -26.63 -28.46 13.33
C PHE A 433 -26.86 -29.94 12.99
N TRP A 434 -25.97 -30.56 12.19
CA TRP A 434 -26.20 -31.92 11.68
C TRP A 434 -26.03 -32.98 12.76
N PHE A 435 -25.05 -32.84 13.67
CA PHE A 435 -24.75 -33.88 14.66
C PHE A 435 -25.59 -33.74 15.93
N LYS A 436 -25.84 -32.53 16.45
CA LYS A 436 -26.59 -32.36 17.71
C LYS A 436 -28.11 -32.45 17.53
N ARG A 437 -28.62 -32.20 16.32
CA ARG A 437 -30.06 -32.27 16.01
C ARG A 437 -30.44 -33.52 15.22
N LYS A 438 -29.55 -34.52 15.15
CA LYS A 438 -29.73 -35.73 14.33
C LYS A 438 -31.11 -36.39 14.48
N ASP A 439 -31.58 -36.58 15.72
CA ASP A 439 -32.87 -37.26 15.99
C ASP A 439 -34.09 -36.39 15.63
N GLU A 440 -33.93 -35.08 15.64
CA GLU A 440 -34.97 -34.13 15.22
C GLU A 440 -35.01 -34.03 13.68
N LEU A 441 -33.85 -33.98 13.04
CA LEU A 441 -33.70 -33.91 11.58
C LEU A 441 -34.15 -35.19 10.89
N ASN A 442 -33.91 -36.37 11.50
CA ASN A 442 -34.36 -37.67 10.97
C ASN A 442 -35.89 -37.80 10.86
N LYS A 443 -36.67 -36.92 11.50
CA LYS A 443 -38.13 -36.87 11.42
C LYS A 443 -38.66 -36.00 10.26
N LEU A 444 -37.76 -35.27 9.60
CA LEU A 444 -38.07 -34.34 8.52
C LEU A 444 -37.62 -34.92 7.18
N SER A 445 -38.32 -34.57 6.10
CA SER A 445 -37.85 -34.83 4.75
C SER A 445 -36.54 -34.07 4.46
N ARG A 446 -35.78 -34.51 3.44
CA ARG A 446 -34.52 -33.85 3.08
C ARG A 446 -34.70 -32.37 2.72
N GLU A 447 -35.82 -32.03 2.07
CA GLU A 447 -36.14 -30.65 1.69
C GLU A 447 -36.43 -29.77 2.91
N GLU A 448 -37.17 -30.29 3.89
CA GLU A 448 -37.44 -29.62 5.17
C GLU A 448 -36.17 -29.43 6.00
N GLN A 449 -35.27 -30.43 6.02
CA GLN A 449 -33.97 -30.31 6.69
C GLN A 449 -33.13 -29.18 6.10
N MET A 450 -33.05 -29.07 4.76
CA MET A 450 -32.28 -28.01 4.09
C MET A 450 -32.90 -26.63 4.33
N LYS A 451 -34.22 -26.50 4.26
CA LYS A 451 -34.90 -25.23 4.55
C LYS A 451 -34.69 -24.78 6.01
N LEU A 452 -34.70 -25.72 6.95
CA LEU A 452 -34.40 -25.44 8.35
C LEU A 452 -32.93 -25.08 8.55
N TYR A 453 -32.00 -25.77 7.88
CA TYR A 453 -30.57 -25.45 7.88
C TYR A 453 -30.34 -24.02 7.42
N ASP A 454 -30.87 -23.64 6.26
CA ASP A 454 -30.71 -22.30 5.70
C ASP A 454 -31.29 -21.23 6.64
N THR A 455 -32.47 -21.48 7.22
CA THR A 455 -33.13 -20.53 8.12
C THR A 455 -32.32 -20.31 9.41
N GLU A 456 -31.81 -21.38 10.01
CA GLU A 456 -31.04 -21.32 11.26
C GLU A 456 -29.61 -20.79 11.02
N TYR A 457 -28.98 -21.17 9.91
CA TYR A 457 -27.69 -20.62 9.50
C TYR A 457 -27.77 -19.10 9.27
N GLN A 458 -28.83 -18.64 8.58
CA GLN A 458 -29.05 -17.20 8.38
C GLN A 458 -29.29 -16.44 9.70
N LYS A 459 -29.81 -17.09 10.75
CA LYS A 459 -29.89 -16.48 12.09
C LYS A 459 -28.51 -16.34 12.71
N ALA A 460 -27.70 -17.42 12.69
CA ALA A 460 -26.33 -17.41 13.23
C ALA A 460 -25.46 -16.37 12.51
N TYR A 461 -25.51 -16.31 11.19
CA TYR A 461 -24.78 -15.31 10.39
C TYR A 461 -25.23 -13.88 10.71
N LYS A 462 -26.55 -13.63 10.81
CA LYS A 462 -27.08 -12.31 11.20
C LYS A 462 -26.63 -11.90 12.60
N GLU A 463 -26.56 -12.84 13.53
CA GLU A 463 -26.06 -12.59 14.88
C GLU A 463 -24.56 -12.25 14.87
N ALA A 464 -23.73 -12.99 14.13
CA ALA A 464 -22.31 -12.69 13.97
C ALA A 464 -22.06 -11.32 13.33
N MET A 465 -22.83 -10.98 12.30
CA MET A 465 -22.80 -9.65 11.67
C MET A 465 -23.28 -8.54 12.62
N PHE A 466 -24.31 -8.79 13.42
CA PHE A 466 -24.78 -7.83 14.44
C PHE A 466 -23.66 -7.49 15.43
N TRP A 467 -22.98 -8.49 15.98
CA TRP A 467 -21.89 -8.28 16.92
C TRP A 467 -20.67 -7.62 16.27
N SER A 468 -20.35 -7.98 15.02
CA SER A 468 -19.27 -7.34 14.26
C SER A 468 -19.54 -5.85 14.04
N ASN A 469 -20.77 -5.51 13.64
CA ASN A 469 -21.19 -4.11 13.49
C ASN A 469 -21.13 -3.35 14.82
N LYS A 470 -21.47 -4.00 15.95
CA LYS A 470 -21.36 -3.41 17.29
C LYS A 470 -19.92 -3.13 17.70
N ARG A 471 -19.00 -4.06 17.40
CA ARG A 471 -17.56 -3.84 17.57
C ARG A 471 -17.06 -2.68 16.73
N ASP A 472 -17.50 -2.56 15.48
CA ASP A 472 -17.08 -1.47 14.60
C ASP A 472 -17.67 -0.11 15.04
N GLU A 473 -18.91 -0.08 15.56
CA GLU A 473 -19.51 1.10 16.21
C GLU A 473 -18.66 1.57 17.41
N PHE A 474 -18.22 0.62 18.25
CA PHE A 474 -17.32 0.90 19.37
C PHE A 474 -15.92 1.33 18.90
N GLY A 475 -15.37 0.68 17.86
CA GLY A 475 -14.09 1.05 17.25
C GLY A 475 -14.06 2.50 16.77
N LYS A 476 -15.15 2.98 16.16
CA LYS A 476 -15.28 4.41 15.78
C LYS A 476 -15.27 5.34 16.99
N THR A 477 -15.88 4.91 18.08
CA THR A 477 -15.94 5.67 19.34
C THR A 477 -14.56 5.91 19.93
N ILE A 478 -13.70 4.89 19.91
CA ILE A 478 -12.34 4.95 20.46
C ILE A 478 -11.29 5.44 19.46
N SER A 479 -11.59 5.43 18.16
CA SER A 479 -10.64 5.86 17.10
C SER A 479 -10.13 7.30 17.23
N HIS A 480 -10.83 8.14 17.99
CA HIS A 480 -10.46 9.53 18.20
C HIS A 480 -9.32 9.73 19.20
N ILE A 481 -9.03 8.74 20.04
CA ILE A 481 -8.17 8.89 21.22
C ILE A 481 -6.73 9.29 20.91
N ASN A 482 -6.23 8.89 19.74
CA ASN A 482 -4.87 9.18 19.30
C ASN A 482 -4.81 10.31 18.25
N LEU A 483 -5.87 11.11 18.07
CA LEU A 483 -5.89 12.15 17.04
C LEU A 483 -5.33 13.48 17.56
N ILE A 484 -4.65 14.23 16.70
CA ILE A 484 -4.17 15.58 17.03
C ILE A 484 -5.17 16.64 16.55
N TYR A 485 -5.63 17.48 17.47
CA TYR A 485 -6.51 18.61 17.15
C TYR A 485 -5.71 19.83 16.68
N CYS A 486 -6.31 20.62 15.78
CA CYS A 486 -5.69 21.83 15.23
C CYS A 486 -5.21 22.77 16.34
N GLN A 487 -3.91 23.08 16.38
CA GLN A 487 -3.30 23.96 17.39
C GLN A 487 -3.98 25.34 17.47
N ASN A 488 -4.48 25.85 16.34
CA ASN A 488 -5.07 27.19 16.27
C ASN A 488 -6.54 27.24 16.71
N CYS A 489 -7.41 26.34 16.22
CA CYS A 489 -8.85 26.40 16.51
C CYS A 489 -9.32 25.37 17.53
N ARG A 490 -8.56 24.31 17.79
CA ARG A 490 -8.92 23.17 18.67
C ARG A 490 -10.28 22.53 18.38
N ASN A 491 -10.87 22.77 17.20
CA ASN A 491 -12.23 22.35 16.85
C ASN A 491 -12.28 21.03 16.05
N LYS A 492 -11.21 20.67 15.35
CA LYS A 492 -11.18 19.47 14.50
C LYS A 492 -9.81 18.81 14.45
N PRO A 493 -9.76 17.48 14.28
CA PRO A 493 -8.52 16.76 14.05
C PRO A 493 -7.88 17.17 12.72
N VAL A 494 -6.55 17.21 12.68
CA VAL A 494 -5.79 17.65 11.52
C VAL A 494 -5.57 16.48 10.57
N LYS A 495 -5.95 16.66 9.31
CA LYS A 495 -5.58 15.75 8.21
C LYS A 495 -4.24 16.16 7.64
N VAL A 496 -3.34 15.20 7.52
CA VAL A 496 -2.02 15.33 6.92
C VAL A 496 -2.06 14.69 5.54
N LYS A 497 -1.66 15.44 4.51
CA LYS A 497 -1.50 14.89 3.16
C LYS A 497 -0.12 14.23 3.07
N SER A 498 -0.08 12.98 2.64
CA SER A 498 1.16 12.19 2.51
C SER A 498 1.96 12.47 1.23
N ASP A 499 1.56 13.46 0.42
CA ASP A 499 2.33 13.97 -0.71
C ASP A 499 3.58 14.77 -0.29
N ARG A 500 3.65 15.19 0.98
CA ARG A 500 4.83 15.81 1.58
C ARG A 500 5.60 14.75 2.35
N GLY A 501 6.69 14.26 1.77
CA GLY A 501 7.71 13.44 2.46
C GLY A 501 8.36 14.12 3.67
N ASP A 502 7.92 15.32 4.03
CA ASP A 502 8.37 16.13 5.17
C ASP A 502 7.54 15.91 6.45
N GLN A 503 6.80 14.80 6.57
CA GLN A 503 6.08 14.46 7.81
C GLN A 503 7.00 14.42 9.06
N LEU A 504 8.32 14.37 8.84
CA LEU A 504 9.32 14.34 9.90
C LEU A 504 9.64 15.71 10.55
N PHE A 505 9.09 16.85 10.09
CA PHE A 505 9.61 18.17 10.51
C PHE A 505 8.64 19.27 11.02
N TYR A 506 7.33 19.03 11.22
CA TYR A 506 6.41 20.11 11.67
C TYR A 506 6.11 20.12 13.17
N ASP A 507 6.50 21.18 13.90
CA ASP A 507 6.31 21.30 15.35
C ASP A 507 4.85 21.61 15.77
N THR A 508 4.02 22.02 14.81
CA THR A 508 2.61 22.35 15.04
C THR A 508 1.71 21.85 13.91
N PHE A 509 0.59 21.20 14.25
CA PHE A 509 -0.43 20.76 13.29
C PHE A 509 -1.60 21.75 13.24
N ILE A 510 -1.82 22.39 12.09
CA ILE A 510 -2.89 23.36 11.86
C ILE A 510 -3.80 22.83 10.75
N CYS A 511 -5.13 22.90 10.94
CA CYS A 511 -6.08 22.46 9.93
C CYS A 511 -6.14 23.42 8.73
N GLU A 512 -6.58 22.90 7.57
CA GLU A 512 -6.64 23.69 6.33
C GLU A 512 -7.46 24.98 6.44
N ASP A 513 -8.56 24.99 7.19
CA ASP A 513 -9.42 26.17 7.33
C ASP A 513 -8.67 27.30 8.04
N CYS A 514 -7.94 26.96 9.10
CA CYS A 514 -7.10 27.93 9.81
C CYS A 514 -5.93 28.38 8.95
N LEU A 515 -5.34 27.50 8.14
CA LEU A 515 -4.27 27.87 7.21
C LEU A 515 -4.76 28.83 6.11
N LYS A 516 -5.97 28.63 5.57
CA LYS A 516 -6.57 29.48 4.52
C LYS A 516 -6.98 30.86 5.02
N GLY A 517 -7.26 31.00 6.32
CA GLY A 517 -7.70 32.26 6.94
C GLY A 517 -6.58 33.12 7.53
N MET A 518 -5.31 32.76 7.36
CA MET A 518 -4.18 33.57 7.83
C MET A 518 -3.76 34.57 6.73
N ASP A 519 -3.94 35.87 7.00
CA ASP A 519 -3.60 36.98 6.08
C ASP A 519 -2.10 37.05 5.74
N GLU A 520 -1.25 36.55 6.63
CA GLU A 520 0.14 36.17 6.37
C GLU A 520 0.37 34.88 7.16
N PRO A 521 0.77 33.75 6.52
CA PRO A 521 1.11 32.55 7.28
C PRO A 521 2.32 32.88 8.15
N ARG A 522 2.10 33.01 9.47
CA ARG A 522 3.14 33.21 10.50
C ARG A 522 4.01 31.95 10.66
N MET A 523 4.66 31.53 9.57
CA MET A 523 5.63 30.45 9.47
C MET A 523 6.96 31.00 8.94
N THR A 524 7.32 32.23 9.30
CA THR A 524 8.54 32.93 8.88
C THR A 524 9.81 32.53 9.66
N ASN A 525 9.81 31.40 10.36
CA ASN A 525 11.04 30.78 10.88
C ASN A 525 11.54 29.59 10.06
N LEU A 526 10.73 29.02 9.15
CA LEU A 526 11.08 27.79 8.42
C LEU A 526 11.85 27.99 7.11
N ALA A 527 12.14 29.24 6.77
CA ALA A 527 12.84 29.61 5.56
C ALA A 527 14.19 30.26 5.86
N VAL A 528 14.83 29.92 6.98
CA VAL A 528 16.08 30.59 7.41
C VAL A 528 17.25 29.62 7.27
N TRP A 529 18.22 29.95 6.42
CA TRP A 529 19.50 29.23 6.37
C TRP A 529 20.47 29.86 7.35
N ASN A 530 20.87 29.10 8.37
CA ASN A 530 21.85 29.52 9.37
C ASN A 530 23.26 28.99 9.06
N CYS A 531 24.27 29.69 9.56
CA CYS A 531 25.66 29.25 9.51
C CYS A 531 25.81 28.00 10.37
N MET A 532 26.31 26.91 9.78
CA MET A 532 26.48 25.61 10.45
C MET A 532 27.48 25.65 11.61
N TYR A 533 28.28 26.72 11.71
CA TYR A 533 29.33 26.86 12.72
C TYR A 533 28.97 27.79 13.88
N CYS A 534 28.07 28.77 13.68
CA CYS A 534 27.77 29.77 14.71
C CYS A 534 26.28 30.12 14.83
N GLY A 535 25.40 29.43 14.09
CA GLY A 535 23.95 29.63 14.17
C GLY A 535 23.43 30.95 13.57
N ARG A 536 24.31 31.87 13.16
CA ARG A 536 23.90 33.16 12.60
C ARG A 536 23.18 33.00 11.26
N VAL A 537 22.08 33.72 11.08
CA VAL A 537 21.31 33.74 9.83
C VAL A 537 22.18 34.20 8.64
N LEU A 538 22.25 33.34 7.63
CA LEU A 538 22.86 33.61 6.33
C LEU A 538 21.80 34.11 5.33
N TYR A 539 20.69 33.39 5.17
CA TYR A 539 19.62 33.72 4.21
C TYR A 539 18.23 33.52 4.80
N LYS A 540 17.25 34.27 4.24
CA LYS A 540 15.81 34.02 4.41
C LYS A 540 15.19 33.75 3.03
N PHE A 541 14.54 32.62 2.84
CA PHE A 541 13.78 32.31 1.62
C PHE A 541 12.34 32.84 1.77
N ASN A 542 11.71 33.20 0.66
CA ASN A 542 10.28 33.49 0.60
C ASN A 542 9.58 32.38 -0.21
N TYR A 543 8.28 32.18 0.02
CA TYR A 543 7.44 31.25 -0.73
C TYR A 543 7.67 31.44 -2.24
N GLU A 544 7.79 30.33 -2.98
CA GLU A 544 8.24 30.20 -4.40
C GLU A 544 9.73 29.89 -4.65
N ASN A 545 10.54 29.55 -3.64
CA ASN A 545 12.00 29.33 -3.83
C ASN A 545 12.71 30.55 -4.46
N ARG A 546 12.15 31.77 -4.30
CA ARG A 546 12.78 33.01 -4.80
C ARG A 546 13.90 33.44 -3.86
N ILE A 547 15.11 33.57 -4.40
CA ILE A 547 16.23 34.26 -3.76
C ILE A 547 16.03 35.76 -4.02
N ASN A 548 15.63 36.52 -3.02
CA ASN A 548 15.49 37.97 -3.10
C ASN A 548 16.84 38.64 -2.76
N ASP A 549 17.30 39.54 -3.62
CA ASP A 549 18.52 40.34 -3.46
C ASP A 549 18.50 41.24 -2.22
N LEU A 550 17.31 41.69 -1.79
CA LEU A 550 17.11 42.44 -0.54
C LEU A 550 17.20 41.57 0.73
N LEU A 551 17.16 40.24 0.61
CA LEU A 551 17.30 39.29 1.73
C LEU A 551 18.71 38.72 1.85
N ILE A 552 19.64 39.17 0.99
CA ILE A 552 21.06 38.86 1.08
C ILE A 552 21.64 39.68 2.23
N ASN A 553 21.92 39.03 3.36
CA ASN A 553 22.87 39.59 4.32
C ASN A 553 24.17 39.87 3.52
N LYS A 554 24.81 41.04 3.66
CA LYS A 554 25.92 41.58 2.82
C LYS A 554 27.16 40.66 2.62
N ALA A 555 27.09 39.41 3.01
CA ALA A 555 28.00 38.33 2.68
C ALA A 555 28.11 38.12 1.17
N THR A 556 29.35 38.05 0.69
CA THR A 556 29.67 37.54 -0.65
C THR A 556 29.19 36.10 -0.78
N SER A 557 28.41 35.84 -1.83
CA SER A 557 27.87 34.53 -2.16
C SER A 557 28.16 34.18 -3.62
N ASP A 558 28.45 32.90 -3.85
CA ASP A 558 28.57 32.32 -5.18
C ASP A 558 27.42 31.34 -5.39
N ILE A 559 26.74 31.49 -6.53
CA ILE A 559 25.64 30.62 -6.95
C ILE A 559 26.10 29.86 -8.19
N VAL A 560 26.13 28.54 -8.12
CA VAL A 560 26.55 27.67 -9.22
C VAL A 560 25.39 26.74 -9.59
N LEU A 561 25.02 26.68 -10.87
CA LEU A 561 23.98 25.80 -11.37
C LEU A 561 24.62 24.62 -12.12
N GLU A 562 24.40 23.40 -11.66
CA GLU A 562 24.91 22.17 -12.29
C GLU A 562 23.76 21.17 -12.47
N TYR A 563 23.40 20.86 -13.72
CA TYR A 563 22.46 19.77 -14.07
C TYR A 563 21.14 19.75 -13.25
N GLY A 564 20.46 20.89 -13.12
CA GLY A 564 19.19 20.96 -12.35
C GLY A 564 19.39 20.96 -10.83
N ARG A 565 20.62 21.18 -10.35
CA ARG A 565 20.93 21.43 -8.94
C ARG A 565 21.59 22.78 -8.79
N LEU A 566 21.19 23.51 -7.76
CA LEU A 566 21.71 24.81 -7.41
C LEU A 566 22.62 24.67 -6.17
N LYS A 567 23.90 25.00 -6.33
CA LYS A 567 24.87 25.10 -5.23
C LYS A 567 24.95 26.55 -4.77
N LEU A 568 24.64 26.78 -3.50
CA LEU A 568 24.87 28.06 -2.83
C LEU A 568 26.12 27.96 -1.97
N VAL A 569 27.05 28.88 -2.15
CA VAL A 569 28.26 29.01 -1.34
C VAL A 569 28.27 30.39 -0.70
N VAL A 570 28.36 30.43 0.63
CA VAL A 570 28.22 31.66 1.41
C VAL A 570 29.29 31.72 2.48
N ARG A 571 30.07 32.80 2.50
CA ARG A 571 30.97 33.08 3.63
C ARG A 571 30.20 33.75 4.76
N CYS A 572 30.27 33.21 5.97
CA CYS A 572 29.62 33.81 7.13
C CYS A 572 30.15 35.24 7.37
N GLY A 573 29.24 36.22 7.41
CA GLY A 573 29.59 37.63 7.66
C GLY A 573 29.97 37.95 9.11
N ASN A 574 29.93 36.97 10.02
CA ASN A 574 30.48 37.14 11.37
C ASN A 574 32.02 37.14 11.29
N ARG A 575 32.65 38.24 11.73
CA ARG A 575 34.12 38.44 11.69
C ARG A 575 34.87 37.34 12.43
N GLU A 576 34.29 36.78 13.49
CA GLU A 576 34.90 35.70 14.29
C GLU A 576 34.73 34.32 13.65
N CYS A 577 33.65 34.10 12.89
CA CYS A 577 33.40 32.82 12.24
C CYS A 577 34.12 32.73 10.89
N GLY A 578 33.80 33.63 9.95
CA GLY A 578 34.41 33.68 8.61
C GLY A 578 34.34 32.40 7.76
N LYS A 579 33.70 31.33 8.24
CA LYS A 579 33.66 30.02 7.58
C LYS A 579 32.74 30.04 6.35
N ILE A 580 33.10 29.21 5.38
CA ILE A 580 32.33 28.99 4.16
C ILE A 580 31.27 27.93 4.46
N ASN A 581 30.02 28.22 4.07
CA ASN A 581 28.89 27.32 4.16
C ASN A 581 28.44 26.98 2.74
N GLU A 582 28.25 25.70 2.46
CA GLU A 582 27.80 25.21 1.16
C GLU A 582 26.48 24.47 1.33
N ARG A 583 25.53 24.70 0.42
CA ARG A 583 24.26 23.98 0.38
C ARG A 583 23.87 23.66 -1.06
N TRP A 584 23.51 22.41 -1.29
CA TRP A 584 22.91 21.96 -2.54
C TRP A 584 21.38 22.00 -2.41
N ILE A 585 20.72 22.49 -3.45
CA ILE A 585 19.27 22.56 -3.59
C ILE A 585 18.92 21.89 -4.91
N ASP A 586 18.08 20.85 -4.87
CA ASP A 586 17.53 20.26 -6.10
C ASP A 586 16.55 21.27 -6.73
N TRP A 587 16.84 21.74 -7.94
CA TRP A 587 16.03 22.72 -8.67
C TRP A 587 15.42 22.05 -9.91
N GLY A 588 14.16 21.61 -9.78
CA GLY A 588 13.45 20.99 -10.89
C GLY A 588 13.20 21.96 -12.04
N TRP A 589 13.56 21.55 -13.27
CA TRP A 589 12.87 22.06 -14.46
C TRP A 589 11.47 21.45 -14.46
N THR A 590 10.44 22.27 -14.32
CA THR A 590 9.09 21.89 -14.75
C THR A 590 9.08 21.89 -16.26
N ALA A 591 8.99 20.71 -16.87
CA ALA A 591 8.50 20.54 -18.23
C ALA A 591 7.02 20.17 -18.18
#